data_AF-A0AAU5DJ54-F1
#
_entry.id   AF-A0AAU5DJ54-F1
#
_cell.length_a   1.000
_cell.length_b   1.000
_cell.length_c   1.000
_cell.angle_alpha   90.00
_cell.angle_beta   90.00
_cell.angle_gamma   90.00
#
_symmetry.space_group_name_H-M   'P 1'
#
loop_
_entity.id
_entity.type
_entity.pdbx_description
1 polymer ?
#
loop_
_entity_poly.entity_id
_entity_poly.type
_entity_poly.pdbx_seq_one_letter_code
_entity_poly.pdbx_strand_id
1 'polypeptide(L)'
;MAHHQEPDPALDQALMAVVSPSDDFLQDARSKAELARTLAHFDALGRGVAAAFNARGVEGGGWTHTMTPAHWGNVTVGHRDGMHFSFRHHGRSRKGAAGRRLTVETGYPHGYSGWRADPITVSMDRDPDAIAGDVLRRLMPAYQDTLREALEAAGRREAARRARAGLNELIEQLVPGLHGIGGLDPRSAPDRDTSFWSGRDHVPEGQVALPVDGRVTLNHDASEVEVKLTHVPPALALHLLDYLRRCGVIAGRVHAVGPARVIAGEVEPREPLHERAQPEARLLLTGA
;
A
#
# COMPACT_ATOMS: atom_id res chain seq x y z
N MET A 1 0.40 52.79 15.37
CA MET A 1 1.46 51.87 15.79
C MET A 1 1.09 50.49 15.30
N ALA A 2 1.79 49.99 14.28
CA ALA A 2 1.53 48.67 13.72
C ALA A 2 2.18 47.62 14.64
N HIS A 3 1.38 46.74 15.23
CA HIS A 3 1.90 45.58 15.93
C HIS A 3 2.51 44.64 14.90
N HIS A 4 3.84 44.53 14.91
CA HIS A 4 4.54 43.40 14.30
C HIS A 4 4.16 42.16 15.12
N GLN A 5 3.26 41.36 14.56
CA GLN A 5 2.97 40.02 15.06
C GLN A 5 4.15 39.14 14.64
N GLU A 6 4.89 38.61 15.62
CA GLU A 6 6.00 37.69 15.36
C GLU A 6 5.48 36.46 14.57
N PRO A 7 6.25 35.98 13.58
CA PRO A 7 5.88 34.79 12.82
C PRO A 7 5.81 33.57 13.74
N ASP A 8 4.73 32.81 13.64
CA ASP A 8 4.53 31.59 14.40
C ASP A 8 5.54 30.52 13.93
N PRO A 9 6.48 30.07 14.78
CA PRO A 9 7.49 29.09 14.40
C PRO A 9 6.88 27.75 13.96
N ALA A 10 5.67 27.41 14.41
CA ALA A 10 4.93 26.23 13.94
C ALA A 10 4.43 26.40 12.49
N LEU A 11 4.10 27.64 12.09
CA LEU A 11 3.71 27.98 10.72
C LEU A 11 4.91 27.93 9.77
N ASP A 12 6.07 28.43 10.21
CA ASP A 12 7.32 28.35 9.42
C ASP A 12 7.79 26.90 9.23
N GLN A 13 7.67 26.08 10.27
CA GLN A 13 8.01 24.66 10.20
C GLN A 13 7.01 23.86 9.34
N ALA A 14 5.70 24.20 9.42
CA ALA A 14 4.70 23.64 8.52
C ALA A 14 4.99 24.01 7.07
N LEU A 15 5.32 25.29 6.79
CA LEU A 15 5.69 25.78 5.45
C LEU A 15 6.91 25.06 4.86
N MET A 16 7.91 24.69 5.68
CA MET A 16 9.08 23.93 5.22
C MET A 16 8.78 22.45 4.95
N ALA A 17 7.80 21.85 5.64
CA ALA A 17 7.44 20.43 5.49
C ALA A 17 6.55 20.14 4.26
N VAL A 18 5.91 21.16 3.67
CA VAL A 18 5.01 21.01 2.50
C VAL A 18 5.76 20.91 1.17
N VAL A 19 6.96 21.50 1.10
CA VAL A 19 7.50 22.00 -0.17
C VAL A 19 8.63 21.11 -0.65
N SER A 20 8.39 20.37 -1.73
CA SER A 20 9.49 19.83 -2.53
C SER A 20 10.25 21.02 -3.15
N PRO A 21 11.59 21.04 -3.15
CA PRO A 21 12.40 22.12 -3.74
C PRO A 21 12.13 22.41 -5.23
N SER A 22 11.33 21.57 -5.89
CA SER A 22 11.02 21.59 -7.32
C SER A 22 9.69 22.28 -7.71
N ASP A 23 8.90 22.77 -6.76
CA ASP A 23 7.60 23.38 -7.07
C ASP A 23 7.73 24.89 -7.41
N ASP A 24 7.87 25.20 -8.71
CA ASP A 24 8.00 26.56 -9.27
C ASP A 24 6.89 27.55 -8.85
N PHE A 25 5.74 27.06 -8.39
CA PHE A 25 4.58 27.87 -7.99
C PHE A 25 4.82 28.73 -6.72
N LEU A 26 5.81 28.38 -5.88
CA LEU A 26 6.04 28.99 -4.57
C LEU A 26 7.23 29.97 -4.51
N GLN A 27 7.84 30.32 -5.65
CA GLN A 27 8.87 31.37 -5.68
C GLN A 27 8.30 32.80 -5.62
N ASP A 28 6.99 32.99 -5.83
CA ASP A 28 6.32 34.29 -5.69
C ASP A 28 5.94 34.56 -4.22
N ALA A 29 6.36 35.71 -3.68
CA ALA A 29 6.02 36.18 -2.34
C ALA A 29 4.49 36.32 -2.14
N ARG A 30 3.72 36.57 -3.22
CA ARG A 30 2.25 36.57 -3.17
C ARG A 30 1.68 35.16 -2.93
N SER A 31 2.27 34.14 -3.54
CA SER A 31 1.90 32.73 -3.33
C SER A 31 2.20 32.28 -1.90
N LYS A 32 3.32 32.72 -1.31
CA LYS A 32 3.67 32.43 0.11
C LYS A 32 2.70 33.07 1.10
N ALA A 33 2.36 34.35 0.91
CA ALA A 33 1.40 35.03 1.78
C ALA A 33 -0.02 34.45 1.65
N GLU A 34 -0.43 34.03 0.45
CA GLU A 34 -1.70 33.34 0.24
C GLU A 34 -1.73 31.95 0.90
N LEU A 35 -0.64 31.20 0.78
CA LEU A 35 -0.48 29.91 1.46
C LEU A 35 -0.53 30.08 2.98
N ALA A 36 0.21 31.04 3.54
CA ALA A 36 0.21 31.33 4.98
C ALA A 36 -1.20 31.70 5.50
N ARG A 37 -1.95 32.54 4.77
CA ARG A 37 -3.35 32.84 5.11
C ARG A 37 -4.25 31.62 5.06
N THR A 38 -4.06 30.76 4.06
CA THR A 38 -4.83 29.52 3.92
C THR A 38 -4.53 28.58 5.09
N LEU A 39 -3.26 28.39 5.43
CA LEU A 39 -2.84 27.57 6.56
C LEU A 39 -3.41 28.11 7.87
N ALA A 40 -3.25 29.40 8.17
CA ALA A 40 -3.80 30.01 9.38
C ALA A 40 -5.34 29.86 9.49
N HIS A 41 -6.05 29.99 8.36
CA HIS A 41 -7.49 29.77 8.33
C HIS A 41 -7.86 28.32 8.68
N PHE A 42 -7.19 27.33 8.07
CA PHE A 42 -7.45 25.91 8.33
C PHE A 42 -7.01 25.47 9.73
N ASP A 43 -5.95 26.06 10.29
CA ASP A 43 -5.59 25.85 11.70
C ASP A 43 -6.71 26.31 12.63
N ALA A 44 -7.16 27.56 12.46
CA ALA A 44 -8.22 28.14 13.30
C ALA A 44 -9.53 27.36 13.18
N LEU A 45 -9.89 26.95 11.96
CA LEU A 45 -11.06 26.11 11.70
C LEU A 45 -10.95 24.76 12.43
N GLY A 46 -9.84 24.04 12.24
CA GLY A 46 -9.63 22.73 12.86
C GLY A 46 -9.66 22.81 14.38
N ARG A 47 -8.95 23.79 14.94
CA ARG A 47 -8.93 24.07 16.38
C ARG A 47 -10.32 24.37 16.92
N GLY A 48 -11.09 25.22 16.24
CA GLY A 48 -12.45 25.59 16.63
C GLY A 48 -13.41 24.39 16.59
N VAL A 49 -13.34 23.56 15.55
CA VAL A 49 -14.18 22.35 15.45
C VAL A 49 -13.80 21.32 16.51
N ALA A 50 -12.51 21.09 16.75
CA ALA A 50 -12.04 20.20 17.80
C ALA A 50 -12.50 20.67 19.20
N ALA A 51 -12.39 21.98 19.47
CA ALA A 51 -12.89 22.59 20.70
C ALA A 51 -14.40 22.41 20.87
N ALA A 52 -15.19 22.59 19.80
CA ALA A 52 -16.62 22.38 19.81
C ALA A 52 -17.02 20.92 20.09
N PHE A 53 -16.30 19.94 19.53
CA PHE A 53 -16.51 18.53 19.87
C PHE A 53 -16.19 18.23 21.33
N ASN A 54 -15.08 18.76 21.85
CA ASN A 54 -14.68 18.59 23.24
C ASN A 54 -15.69 19.24 24.20
N ALA A 55 -16.16 20.46 23.91
CA ALA A 55 -17.14 21.17 24.74
C ALA A 55 -18.49 20.44 24.82
N ARG A 56 -18.86 19.71 23.77
CA ARG A 56 -20.08 18.89 23.71
C ARG A 56 -19.92 17.48 24.29
N GLY A 57 -18.72 17.12 24.76
CA GLY A 57 -18.44 15.79 25.30
C GLY A 57 -18.57 14.66 24.27
N VAL A 58 -18.39 14.95 22.97
CA VAL A 58 -18.51 13.96 21.89
C VAL A 58 -17.50 12.84 22.14
N GLU A 59 -17.99 11.62 22.34
CA GLU A 59 -17.17 10.43 22.60
C GLU A 59 -16.24 10.57 23.83
N GLY A 60 -16.64 11.40 24.81
CA GLY A 60 -15.85 11.68 26.01
C GLY A 60 -14.73 12.71 25.82
N GLY A 61 -14.65 13.36 24.65
CA GLY A 61 -13.65 14.38 24.34
C GLY A 61 -12.25 13.80 24.04
N GLY A 62 -11.27 14.68 23.83
CA GLY A 62 -9.93 14.29 23.34
C GLY A 62 -9.77 14.45 21.83
N TRP A 63 -10.61 15.30 21.23
CA TRP A 63 -10.48 15.72 19.84
C TRP A 63 -9.36 16.74 19.71
N THR A 64 -8.48 16.50 18.73
CA THR A 64 -7.40 17.38 18.33
C THR A 64 -7.47 17.63 16.82
N HIS A 65 -6.76 18.62 16.31
CA HIS A 65 -6.64 18.82 14.88
C HIS A 65 -5.21 18.66 14.40
N THR A 66 -5.06 18.17 13.18
CA THR A 66 -3.80 18.12 12.45
C THR A 66 -4.01 18.76 11.10
N MET A 67 -3.13 19.68 10.77
CA MET A 67 -3.08 20.23 9.42
C MET A 67 -2.26 19.31 8.56
N THR A 68 -2.82 18.96 7.40
CA THR A 68 -2.00 18.45 6.32
C THR A 68 -1.76 19.60 5.38
N PRO A 69 -0.56 19.75 4.83
CA PRO A 69 -0.36 20.74 3.81
C PRO A 69 -0.97 20.29 2.47
N ALA A 70 -1.84 21.11 1.89
CA ALA A 70 -2.34 20.91 0.53
C ALA A 70 -2.53 22.25 -0.18
N HIS A 71 -2.38 22.26 -1.51
CA HIS A 71 -2.51 23.45 -2.36
C HIS A 71 -3.78 24.29 -2.12
N TRP A 72 -4.86 23.66 -1.66
CA TRP A 72 -6.16 24.31 -1.47
C TRP A 72 -6.63 24.32 -0.02
N GLY A 73 -5.82 23.76 0.88
CA GLY A 73 -6.08 23.65 2.32
C GLY A 73 -6.91 22.43 2.70
N ASN A 74 -6.46 21.75 3.75
CA ASN A 74 -7.15 20.66 4.41
C ASN A 74 -6.79 20.63 5.90
N VAL A 75 -7.76 20.23 6.70
CA VAL A 75 -7.54 19.98 8.12
C VAL A 75 -8.23 18.70 8.51
N THR A 76 -7.57 17.90 9.35
CA THR A 76 -8.14 16.69 9.93
C THR A 76 -8.42 16.97 11.39
N VAL A 77 -9.63 16.67 11.85
CA VAL A 77 -10.00 16.68 13.27
C VAL A 77 -10.13 15.24 13.71
N GLY A 78 -9.25 14.80 14.59
CA GLY A 78 -9.09 13.42 15.02
C GLY A 78 -9.32 13.23 16.52
N HIS A 79 -9.85 12.07 16.88
CA HIS A 79 -10.03 11.59 18.23
C HIS A 79 -8.91 10.60 18.58
N ARG A 80 -8.56 10.49 19.86
CA ARG A 80 -7.57 9.53 20.37
C ARG A 80 -7.91 8.06 20.03
N ASP A 81 -9.18 7.72 19.87
CA ASP A 81 -9.63 6.36 19.56
C ASP A 81 -9.62 6.05 18.05
N GLY A 82 -9.00 6.92 17.23
CA GLY A 82 -8.81 6.71 15.80
C GLY A 82 -9.92 7.27 14.90
N MET A 83 -11.02 7.76 15.48
CA MET A 83 -12.04 8.52 14.73
C MET A 83 -11.42 9.78 14.14
N HIS A 84 -11.76 10.13 12.90
CA HIS A 84 -11.38 11.43 12.36
C HIS A 84 -12.29 11.91 11.24
N PHE A 85 -12.34 13.24 11.08
CA PHE A 85 -13.02 13.92 9.99
C PHE A 85 -12.02 14.77 9.23
N SER A 86 -11.95 14.60 7.92
CA SER A 86 -11.12 15.38 7.02
C SER A 86 -11.97 16.45 6.35
N PHE A 87 -11.61 17.71 6.56
CA PHE A 87 -12.21 18.88 5.93
C PHE A 87 -11.34 19.29 4.75
N ARG A 88 -11.86 19.12 3.52
CA ARG A 88 -11.11 19.34 2.28
C ARG A 88 -11.74 20.45 1.47
N HIS A 89 -10.90 21.35 0.98
CA HIS A 89 -11.28 22.31 -0.03
C HIS A 89 -10.71 21.88 -1.39
N HIS A 90 -11.58 21.67 -2.38
CA HIS A 90 -11.18 21.16 -3.70
C HIS A 90 -10.82 22.24 -4.72
N GLY A 91 -10.58 23.49 -4.29
CA GLY A 91 -9.97 24.53 -5.09
C GLY A 91 -10.91 25.42 -5.93
N ARG A 92 -10.27 26.36 -6.64
CA ARG A 92 -10.80 27.66 -7.14
C ARG A 92 -11.70 27.64 -8.38
N SER A 93 -11.95 26.50 -9.04
CA SER A 93 -12.70 26.52 -10.32
C SER A 93 -14.17 26.97 -10.15
N ARG A 94 -14.70 26.89 -8.93
CA ARG A 94 -16.04 27.35 -8.59
C ARG A 94 -15.99 28.75 -7.97
N LYS A 95 -16.69 29.71 -8.59
CA LYS A 95 -16.81 31.09 -8.09
C LYS A 95 -17.98 31.22 -7.10
N GLY A 96 -17.93 32.25 -6.24
CA GLY A 96 -19.01 32.58 -5.31
C GLY A 96 -19.21 31.55 -4.20
N ALA A 97 -20.45 31.35 -3.75
CA ALA A 97 -20.78 30.46 -2.63
C ALA A 97 -20.35 28.99 -2.84
N ALA A 98 -20.20 28.54 -4.09
CA ALA A 98 -19.75 27.18 -4.40
C ALA A 98 -18.23 26.97 -4.19
N GLY A 99 -17.43 28.05 -4.25
CA GLY A 99 -15.99 28.04 -3.97
C GLY A 99 -15.64 28.23 -2.49
N ARG A 100 -16.64 28.41 -1.62
CA ARG A 100 -16.47 28.60 -0.17
C ARG A 100 -17.05 27.41 0.60
N ARG A 101 -16.86 26.21 0.04
CA ARG A 101 -17.41 24.95 0.55
C ARG A 101 -16.30 23.98 0.89
N LEU A 102 -16.47 23.30 2.01
CA LEU A 102 -15.63 22.21 2.48
C LEU A 102 -16.39 20.91 2.30
N THR A 103 -15.75 19.93 1.68
CA THR A 103 -16.18 18.54 1.75
C THR A 103 -15.68 17.98 3.08
N VAL A 104 -16.57 17.40 3.86
CA VAL A 104 -16.23 16.72 5.10
C VAL A 104 -16.37 15.22 4.88
N GLU A 105 -15.26 14.51 5.03
CA GLU A 105 -15.15 13.07 4.86
C GLU A 105 -14.78 12.41 6.18
N THR A 106 -15.30 11.21 6.41
CA THR A 106 -14.91 10.36 7.55
C THR A 106 -13.63 9.59 7.25
N GLY A 107 -12.83 9.39 8.29
CA GLY A 107 -11.62 8.60 8.27
C GLY A 107 -11.83 7.11 8.53
N TYR A 108 -11.25 6.24 7.71
CA TYR A 108 -11.28 4.79 7.93
C TYR A 108 -9.87 4.20 7.99
N PRO A 109 -9.67 3.06 8.67
CA PRO A 109 -8.42 2.31 8.61
C PRO A 109 -7.97 2.06 7.17
N HIS A 110 -6.66 2.11 6.94
CA HIS A 110 -6.08 1.92 5.62
C HIS A 110 -6.54 0.61 4.96
N GLY A 111 -6.90 0.69 3.68
CA GLY A 111 -7.40 -0.44 2.90
C GLY A 111 -8.87 -0.84 3.16
N TYR A 112 -9.60 -0.18 4.07
CA TYR A 112 -11.03 -0.46 4.23
C TYR A 112 -11.79 -0.17 2.92
N SER A 113 -12.51 -1.16 2.42
CA SER A 113 -13.20 -1.14 1.12
C SER A 113 -14.70 -1.39 1.22
N GLY A 114 -15.25 -1.42 2.45
CA GLY A 114 -16.68 -1.57 2.69
C GLY A 114 -17.45 -0.28 2.46
N TRP A 115 -18.74 -0.29 2.81
CA TRP A 115 -19.58 0.90 2.72
C TRP A 115 -19.06 1.99 3.66
N ARG A 116 -19.11 3.24 3.17
CA ARG A 116 -18.59 4.42 3.87
C ARG A 116 -19.72 5.43 3.99
N ALA A 117 -19.74 6.18 5.08
CA ALA A 117 -20.62 7.32 5.25
C ALA A 117 -20.43 8.33 4.11
N ASP A 118 -21.54 8.79 3.53
CA ASP A 118 -21.53 9.76 2.44
C ASP A 118 -20.96 11.10 2.91
N PRO A 119 -19.98 11.68 2.19
CA PRO A 119 -19.44 12.98 2.54
C PRO A 119 -20.51 14.07 2.57
N ILE A 120 -20.39 14.99 3.52
CA ILE A 120 -21.25 16.18 3.57
C ILE A 120 -20.49 17.39 3.08
N THR A 121 -21.23 18.44 2.71
CA THR A 121 -20.65 19.74 2.40
C THR A 121 -21.11 20.79 3.41
N VAL A 122 -20.16 21.58 3.90
CA VAL A 122 -20.38 22.72 4.80
C VAL A 122 -19.74 23.98 4.21
N SER A 123 -20.19 25.16 4.64
CA SER A 123 -19.54 26.41 4.24
C SER A 123 -18.28 26.63 5.07
N MET A 124 -17.22 27.10 4.42
CA MET A 124 -15.91 27.41 5.02
C MET A 124 -15.96 28.57 6.01
N ASP A 125 -16.91 29.50 5.84
CA ASP A 125 -17.00 30.73 6.64
C ASP A 125 -17.95 30.62 7.82
N ARG A 126 -18.53 29.44 8.00
CA ARG A 126 -19.49 29.21 9.05
C ARG A 126 -18.75 29.05 10.37
N ASP A 127 -19.41 29.46 11.45
CA ASP A 127 -18.90 29.29 12.79
C ASP A 127 -18.52 27.81 13.07
N PRO A 128 -17.33 27.53 13.66
CA PRO A 128 -16.87 26.17 13.92
C PRO A 128 -17.83 25.33 14.76
N ASP A 129 -18.55 25.93 15.71
CA ASP A 129 -19.54 25.23 16.53
C ASP A 129 -20.71 24.74 15.66
N ALA A 130 -21.18 25.57 14.74
CA ALA A 130 -22.23 25.21 13.80
C ALA A 130 -21.77 24.16 12.76
N ILE A 131 -20.52 24.23 12.30
CA ILE A 131 -19.91 23.19 11.45
C ILE A 131 -19.89 21.86 12.20
N ALA A 132 -19.40 21.86 13.44
CA ALA A 132 -19.37 20.68 14.29
C ALA A 132 -20.79 20.13 14.51
N GLY A 133 -21.80 20.98 14.71
CA GLY A 133 -23.20 20.55 14.85
C GLY A 133 -23.73 19.84 13.61
N ASP A 134 -23.39 20.31 12.41
CA ASP A 134 -23.77 19.64 11.16
C ASP A 134 -23.05 18.31 10.96
N VAL A 135 -21.76 18.21 11.33
CA VAL A 135 -21.01 16.95 11.28
C VAL A 135 -21.65 15.92 12.21
N LEU A 136 -21.94 16.29 13.45
CA LEU A 136 -22.57 15.40 14.43
C LEU A 136 -23.96 14.94 14.02
N ARG A 137 -24.75 15.82 13.39
CA ARG A 137 -26.12 15.49 13.00
C ARG A 137 -26.19 14.67 11.71
N ARG A 138 -25.33 14.96 10.72
CA ARG A 138 -25.47 14.43 9.35
C ARG A 138 -24.49 13.32 9.02
N LEU A 139 -23.33 13.30 9.67
CA LEU A 139 -22.22 12.40 9.30
C LEU A 139 -21.87 11.41 10.41
N MET A 140 -21.88 11.85 11.67
CA MET A 140 -21.49 11.00 12.81
C MET A 140 -22.31 9.70 12.94
N PRO A 141 -23.64 9.67 12.78
CA PRO A 141 -24.40 8.43 12.97
C PRO A 141 -23.95 7.32 12.00
N ALA A 142 -23.90 7.63 10.71
CA ALA A 142 -23.44 6.69 9.69
C ALA A 142 -21.96 6.32 9.85
N TYR A 143 -21.14 7.24 10.39
CA TYR A 143 -19.74 6.96 10.67
C TYR A 143 -19.56 5.95 11.80
N GLN A 144 -20.30 6.10 12.90
CA GLN A 144 -20.21 5.20 14.03
C GLN A 144 -20.63 3.77 13.69
N ASP A 145 -21.65 3.63 12.84
CA ASP A 145 -22.12 2.33 12.36
C ASP A 145 -21.03 1.61 11.55
N THR A 146 -20.34 2.33 10.66
CA THR A 146 -19.33 1.77 9.76
C THR A 146 -17.94 1.62 10.38
N LEU A 147 -17.56 2.53 11.27
CA LEU A 147 -16.21 2.54 11.84
C LEU A 147 -15.92 1.29 12.66
N ARG A 148 -16.92 0.80 13.42
CA ARG A 148 -16.77 -0.41 14.23
C ARG A 148 -16.40 -1.62 13.37
N GLU A 149 -17.16 -1.84 12.30
CA GLU A 149 -16.88 -2.90 11.32
C GLU A 149 -15.51 -2.71 10.67
N ALA A 150 -15.17 -1.47 10.30
CA ALA A 150 -13.89 -1.16 9.69
C ALA A 150 -12.71 -1.43 10.63
N LEU A 151 -12.83 -1.11 11.92
CA LEU A 151 -11.83 -1.38 12.95
C LEU A 151 -11.66 -2.88 13.20
N GLU A 152 -12.75 -3.63 13.29
CA GLU A 152 -12.70 -5.09 13.42
C GLU A 152 -12.03 -5.75 12.20
N ALA A 153 -12.40 -5.30 11.00
CA ALA A 153 -11.79 -5.78 9.76
C ALA A 153 -10.29 -5.44 9.69
N ALA A 154 -9.90 -4.23 10.11
CA ALA A 154 -8.50 -3.84 10.20
C ALA A 154 -7.74 -4.70 11.22
N GLY A 155 -8.34 -4.99 12.37
CA GLY A 155 -7.78 -5.90 13.38
C GLY A 155 -7.53 -7.30 12.83
N ARG A 156 -8.50 -7.88 12.10
CA ARG A 156 -8.34 -9.19 11.43
C ARG A 156 -7.22 -9.17 10.38
N ARG A 157 -7.14 -8.11 9.56
CA ARG A 157 -6.10 -7.98 8.54
C ARG A 157 -4.71 -7.84 9.13
N GLU A 158 -4.58 -7.09 10.21
CA GLU A 158 -3.31 -6.92 10.91
C GLU A 158 -2.87 -8.23 11.59
N ALA A 159 -3.80 -8.97 12.20
CA ALA A 159 -3.50 -10.30 12.74
C ALA A 159 -3.00 -11.25 11.64
N ALA A 160 -3.68 -11.28 10.50
CA ALA A 160 -3.27 -12.06 9.32
C ALA A 160 -1.89 -11.61 8.80
N ARG A 161 -1.63 -10.31 8.76
CA ARG A 161 -0.33 -9.74 8.36
C ARG A 161 0.81 -10.22 9.25
N ARG A 162 0.61 -10.18 10.57
CA ARG A 162 1.60 -10.68 11.54
C ARG A 162 1.80 -12.18 11.44
N ALA A 163 0.72 -12.93 11.23
CA ALA A 163 0.80 -14.38 11.03
C ALA A 163 1.62 -14.73 9.77
N ARG A 164 1.38 -14.03 8.65
CA ARG A 164 2.18 -14.19 7.42
C ARG A 164 3.65 -13.82 7.66
N ALA A 165 3.92 -12.70 8.34
CA ALA A 165 5.29 -12.30 8.65
C ALA A 165 6.05 -13.36 9.48
N GLY A 166 5.42 -13.89 10.53
CA GLY A 166 6.02 -14.95 11.35
C GLY A 166 6.22 -16.26 10.57
N LEU A 167 5.27 -16.64 9.72
CA LEU A 167 5.40 -17.86 8.92
C LEU A 167 6.46 -17.72 7.82
N ASN A 168 6.56 -16.56 7.18
CA ASN A 168 7.64 -16.27 6.22
C ASN A 168 9.01 -16.32 6.89
N GLU A 169 9.16 -15.79 8.11
CA GLU A 169 10.40 -15.90 8.87
C GLU A 169 10.80 -17.36 9.11
N LEU A 170 9.84 -18.21 9.50
CA LEU A 170 10.08 -19.65 9.65
C LEU A 170 10.47 -20.33 8.33
N ILE A 171 9.80 -19.98 7.23
CA ILE A 171 10.11 -20.52 5.90
C ILE A 171 11.53 -20.13 5.47
N GLU A 172 11.94 -18.88 5.68
CA GLU A 172 13.28 -18.37 5.37
C GLU A 172 14.38 -19.09 6.19
N GLN A 173 14.08 -19.44 7.45
CA GLN A 173 14.99 -20.23 8.28
C GLN A 173 15.13 -21.67 7.77
N LEU A 174 14.06 -22.27 7.25
CA LEU A 174 14.04 -23.64 6.75
C LEU A 174 14.63 -23.79 5.34
N VAL A 175 14.50 -22.76 4.49
CA VAL A 175 14.96 -22.78 3.10
C VAL A 175 15.90 -21.60 2.83
N PRO A 176 17.19 -21.72 3.19
CA PRO A 176 18.21 -20.73 2.85
C PRO A 176 18.34 -20.65 1.31
N GLY A 177 18.04 -19.50 0.71
CA GLY A 177 18.05 -19.28 -0.75
C GLY A 177 16.72 -18.82 -1.35
N LEU A 178 15.70 -18.66 -0.50
CA LEU A 178 14.40 -18.10 -0.88
C LEU A 178 14.49 -16.60 -1.15
N HIS A 179 13.87 -16.14 -2.23
CA HIS A 179 13.87 -14.77 -2.73
C HIS A 179 12.48 -14.35 -3.24
N GLY A 180 12.23 -13.04 -3.30
CA GLY A 180 11.01 -12.50 -3.89
C GLY A 180 10.98 -12.64 -5.42
N ILE A 181 9.79 -12.57 -6.03
CA ILE A 181 9.67 -12.42 -7.49
C ILE A 181 10.52 -11.24 -7.95
N GLY A 182 11.31 -11.43 -9.01
CA GLY A 182 12.17 -10.38 -9.54
C GLY A 182 13.44 -10.12 -8.74
N GLY A 183 13.84 -11.05 -7.86
CA GLY A 183 15.08 -10.94 -7.08
C GLY A 183 14.99 -9.96 -5.89
N LEU A 184 13.77 -9.54 -5.52
CA LEU A 184 13.54 -8.71 -4.35
C LEU A 184 13.98 -9.43 -3.07
N ASP A 185 14.64 -8.70 -2.17
CA ASP A 185 15.00 -9.20 -0.84
C ASP A 185 13.72 -9.56 -0.07
N PRO A 186 13.54 -10.81 0.39
CA PRO A 186 12.41 -11.20 1.24
C PRO A 186 12.14 -10.25 2.41
N ARG A 187 13.19 -9.63 2.95
CA ARG A 187 13.12 -8.68 4.07
C ARG A 187 12.45 -7.36 3.73
N SER A 188 12.36 -6.98 2.45
CA SER A 188 11.65 -5.77 2.04
C SER A 188 10.13 -5.94 2.06
N ALA A 189 9.63 -7.18 2.12
CA ALA A 189 8.21 -7.51 2.16
C ALA A 189 7.97 -8.72 3.10
N PRO A 190 8.06 -8.52 4.43
CA PRO A 190 7.99 -9.61 5.40
C PRO A 190 6.63 -10.32 5.40
N ASP A 191 5.53 -9.63 5.10
CA ASP A 191 4.16 -10.17 5.11
C ASP A 191 3.66 -10.60 3.72
N ARG A 192 4.57 -10.82 2.76
CA ARG A 192 4.26 -11.29 1.40
C ARG A 192 3.44 -12.59 1.41
N ASP A 193 2.58 -12.73 0.41
CA ASP A 193 1.77 -13.93 0.20
C ASP A 193 2.52 -15.01 -0.60
N THR A 194 3.55 -14.64 -1.36
CA THR A 194 4.27 -15.58 -2.23
C THR A 194 5.77 -15.41 -2.11
N SER A 195 6.44 -16.53 -1.99
CA SER A 195 7.89 -16.69 -1.86
C SER A 195 8.40 -17.62 -2.94
N PHE A 196 9.51 -17.27 -3.60
CA PHE A 196 10.10 -18.08 -4.68
C PHE A 196 11.48 -18.53 -4.28
N TRP A 197 11.92 -19.65 -4.82
CA TRP A 197 13.35 -19.92 -4.90
C TRP A 197 13.60 -20.57 -6.24
N SER A 198 14.73 -20.21 -6.82
CA SER A 198 15.17 -20.76 -8.08
C SER A 198 16.48 -21.50 -7.86
N GLY A 199 16.68 -22.49 -8.69
CA GLY A 199 17.96 -23.07 -9.04
C GLY A 199 18.80 -22.07 -9.81
N ARG A 200 19.89 -22.59 -10.37
CA ARG A 200 21.11 -21.85 -10.78
C ARG A 200 20.89 -20.60 -11.63
N ASP A 201 19.79 -20.51 -12.36
CA ASP A 201 19.59 -19.48 -13.37
C ASP A 201 19.10 -18.14 -12.81
N HIS A 202 18.57 -18.08 -11.57
CA HIS A 202 18.07 -16.82 -10.97
C HIS A 202 18.63 -16.53 -9.57
N VAL A 203 19.79 -17.11 -9.23
CA VAL A 203 20.44 -16.91 -7.93
C VAL A 203 21.24 -15.60 -7.95
N PRO A 204 20.99 -14.67 -7.01
CA PRO A 204 21.82 -13.48 -6.87
C PRO A 204 23.29 -13.82 -6.64
N GLU A 205 24.18 -12.94 -7.11
CA GLU A 205 25.63 -13.12 -6.95
C GLU A 205 26.00 -13.30 -5.47
N GLY A 206 26.75 -14.37 -5.15
CA GLY A 206 27.16 -14.71 -3.78
C GLY A 206 26.25 -15.67 -3.01
N GLN A 207 25.16 -16.19 -3.60
CA GLN A 207 24.30 -17.19 -2.97
C GLN A 207 24.45 -18.59 -3.58
N VAL A 208 24.06 -19.63 -2.82
CA VAL A 208 24.11 -21.04 -3.26
C VAL A 208 22.80 -21.41 -3.93
N ALA A 209 22.89 -21.89 -5.18
CA ALA A 209 21.74 -22.39 -5.92
C ALA A 209 21.16 -23.66 -5.30
N LEU A 210 19.85 -23.70 -5.12
CA LEU A 210 19.16 -24.92 -4.72
C LEU A 210 19.05 -25.90 -5.91
N PRO A 211 19.04 -27.21 -5.67
CA PRO A 211 18.90 -28.23 -6.71
C PRO A 211 17.47 -28.37 -7.26
N VAL A 212 16.53 -27.55 -6.76
CA VAL A 212 15.09 -27.62 -7.03
C VAL A 212 14.56 -26.20 -7.13
N ASP A 213 13.68 -25.96 -8.10
CA ASP A 213 12.92 -24.72 -8.20
C ASP A 213 11.61 -24.84 -7.43
N GLY A 214 11.08 -23.72 -6.95
CA GLY A 214 9.76 -23.76 -6.35
C GLY A 214 9.19 -22.42 -5.93
N ARG A 215 7.98 -22.53 -5.40
CA ARG A 215 7.33 -21.43 -4.72
C ARG A 215 6.56 -21.94 -3.51
N VAL A 216 6.47 -21.08 -2.51
CA VAL A 216 5.56 -21.22 -1.37
C VAL A 216 4.57 -20.06 -1.45
N THR A 217 3.29 -20.40 -1.49
CA THR A 217 2.20 -19.43 -1.41
C THR A 217 1.49 -19.61 -0.08
N LEU A 218 1.30 -18.52 0.65
CA LEU A 218 0.49 -18.45 1.86
C LEU A 218 -0.89 -17.93 1.48
N ASN A 219 -1.93 -18.53 2.06
CA ASN A 219 -3.24 -17.91 1.99
C ASN A 219 -3.28 -16.60 2.80
N HIS A 220 -4.35 -15.81 2.65
CA HIS A 220 -4.41 -14.49 3.26
C HIS A 220 -4.20 -14.53 4.78
N ASP A 221 -4.75 -15.50 5.50
CA ASP A 221 -4.69 -15.59 6.97
C ASP A 221 -3.52 -16.45 7.49
N ALA A 222 -2.63 -16.93 6.60
CA ALA A 222 -1.52 -17.82 6.89
C ALA A 222 -1.93 -19.16 7.54
N SER A 223 -3.19 -19.58 7.38
CA SER A 223 -3.68 -20.87 7.87
C SER A 223 -3.35 -22.03 6.92
N GLU A 224 -3.05 -21.74 5.66
CA GLU A 224 -2.70 -22.73 4.64
C GLU A 224 -1.44 -22.33 3.87
N VAL A 225 -0.67 -23.35 3.49
CA VAL A 225 0.57 -23.21 2.73
C VAL A 225 0.49 -24.10 1.49
N GLU A 226 0.55 -23.50 0.31
CA GLU A 226 0.76 -24.20 -0.95
C GLU A 226 2.26 -24.24 -1.25
N VAL A 227 2.82 -25.44 -1.32
CA VAL A 227 4.22 -25.64 -1.72
C VAL A 227 4.24 -26.29 -3.10
N LYS A 228 4.85 -25.63 -4.08
CA LYS A 228 5.08 -26.17 -5.42
C LYS A 228 6.57 -26.34 -5.66
N LEU A 229 6.96 -27.57 -5.97
CA LEU A 229 8.33 -27.94 -6.35
C LEU A 229 8.37 -28.29 -7.84
N THR A 230 9.37 -27.77 -8.56
CA THR A 230 9.60 -28.02 -9.98
C THR A 230 11.05 -28.41 -10.23
N HIS A 231 11.29 -29.20 -11.28
CA HIS A 231 12.62 -29.72 -11.62
C HIS A 231 13.27 -30.56 -10.49
N VAL A 232 12.44 -31.26 -9.70
CA VAL A 232 12.92 -32.13 -8.60
C VAL A 232 13.60 -33.38 -9.17
N PRO A 233 14.86 -33.68 -8.79
CA PRO A 233 15.51 -34.93 -9.17
C PRO A 233 14.69 -36.16 -8.72
N PRO A 234 14.54 -37.22 -9.54
CA PRO A 234 13.66 -38.36 -9.22
C PRO A 234 13.94 -39.01 -7.86
N ALA A 235 15.22 -39.18 -7.49
CA ALA A 235 15.60 -39.76 -6.21
C ALA A 235 15.12 -38.89 -5.02
N LEU A 236 15.21 -37.57 -5.16
CA LEU A 236 14.71 -36.62 -4.16
C LEU A 236 13.18 -36.60 -4.11
N ALA A 237 12.50 -36.68 -5.26
CA ALA A 237 11.05 -36.75 -5.33
C ALA A 237 10.50 -37.97 -4.59
N LEU A 238 11.11 -39.15 -4.78
CA LEU A 238 10.72 -40.37 -4.06
C LEU A 238 10.97 -40.24 -2.54
N HIS A 239 12.07 -39.61 -2.14
CA HIS A 239 12.36 -39.36 -0.73
C HIS A 239 11.32 -38.43 -0.08
N LEU A 240 10.92 -37.37 -0.78
CA LEU A 240 9.87 -36.44 -0.33
C LEU A 240 8.52 -37.14 -0.20
N LEU A 241 8.12 -37.95 -1.17
CA LEU A 241 6.88 -38.71 -1.13
C LEU A 241 6.85 -39.70 0.05
N ASP A 242 7.96 -40.40 0.29
CA ASP A 242 8.04 -41.30 1.43
C ASP A 242 8.01 -40.55 2.78
N TYR A 243 8.67 -39.40 2.88
CA TYR A 243 8.59 -38.52 4.04
C TYR A 243 7.14 -38.07 4.32
N LEU A 244 6.44 -37.56 3.30
CA LEU A 244 5.04 -37.13 3.41
C LEU A 244 4.13 -38.28 3.85
N ARG A 245 4.36 -39.49 3.33
CA ARG A 245 3.63 -40.69 3.76
C ARG A 245 3.83 -40.98 5.25
N ARG A 246 5.06 -40.88 5.77
CA ARG A 246 5.36 -41.08 7.21
C ARG A 246 4.74 -40.01 8.10
N CYS A 247 4.60 -38.79 7.60
CA CYS A 247 3.91 -37.70 8.28
C CYS A 247 2.38 -37.82 8.25
N GLY A 248 1.82 -38.91 7.70
CA GLY A 248 0.39 -39.15 7.70
C GLY A 248 -0.38 -38.34 6.66
N VAL A 249 0.25 -37.97 5.54
CA VAL A 249 -0.48 -37.41 4.39
C VAL A 249 -1.26 -38.55 3.71
N ILE A 250 -2.59 -38.56 3.90
CA ILE A 250 -3.48 -39.69 3.57
C ILE A 250 -4.20 -39.52 2.21
N ALA A 251 -4.19 -38.31 1.64
CA ALA A 251 -4.86 -38.01 0.37
C ALA A 251 -4.08 -37.00 -0.48
N GLY A 252 -4.11 -37.18 -1.81
CA GLY A 252 -3.51 -36.27 -2.78
C GLY A 252 -4.21 -36.35 -4.12
N ARG A 253 -4.30 -35.21 -4.82
CA ARG A 253 -4.79 -35.16 -6.21
C ARG A 253 -3.58 -35.18 -7.14
N VAL A 254 -3.45 -36.23 -7.95
CA VAL A 254 -2.46 -36.26 -9.02
C VAL A 254 -2.98 -35.39 -10.15
N HIS A 255 -2.35 -34.23 -10.36
CA HIS A 255 -2.51 -33.46 -11.59
C HIS A 255 -1.49 -33.97 -12.59
N ALA A 256 -1.95 -34.51 -13.71
CA ALA A 256 -1.07 -34.90 -14.80
C ALA A 256 -0.33 -33.65 -15.29
N VAL A 257 0.97 -33.58 -14.98
CA VAL A 257 1.88 -32.70 -15.71
C VAL A 257 1.99 -33.31 -17.11
N GLY A 258 1.72 -32.51 -18.15
CA GLY A 258 1.79 -32.95 -19.55
C GLY A 258 3.10 -33.70 -19.85
N PRO A 259 3.12 -34.55 -20.89
CA PRO A 259 4.11 -35.60 -21.05
C PRO A 259 5.53 -35.08 -20.91
N ALA A 260 6.22 -35.53 -19.86
CA ALA A 260 7.66 -35.41 -19.74
C ALA A 260 8.29 -36.20 -20.90
N ARG A 261 8.90 -35.50 -21.86
CA ARG A 261 9.78 -36.13 -22.85
C ARG A 261 11.01 -36.65 -22.10
N VAL A 262 11.00 -37.94 -21.79
CA VAL A 262 12.22 -38.68 -21.49
C VAL A 262 12.94 -38.88 -22.83
N ILE A 263 13.95 -38.06 -23.12
CA ILE A 263 14.95 -38.41 -24.13
C ILE A 263 15.95 -39.30 -23.41
N ALA A 264 15.73 -40.60 -23.50
CA ALA A 264 16.70 -41.59 -23.11
C ALA A 264 17.84 -41.58 -24.14
N GLY A 265 18.98 -41.04 -23.74
CA GLY A 265 20.29 -41.35 -24.30
C GLY A 265 20.53 -40.98 -25.76
N GLU A 266 20.92 -39.73 -26.02
CA GLU A 266 21.88 -39.44 -27.09
C GLU A 266 22.93 -38.48 -26.54
N VAL A 267 24.14 -38.99 -26.33
CA VAL A 267 25.36 -38.19 -26.28
C VAL A 267 25.59 -37.74 -27.71
N GLU A 268 25.21 -36.52 -28.07
CA GLU A 268 25.68 -35.95 -29.33
C GLU A 268 27.16 -35.58 -29.18
N PRO A 269 28.04 -36.11 -30.04
CA PRO A 269 29.43 -35.71 -30.08
C PRO A 269 29.53 -34.28 -30.59
N ARG A 270 30.22 -33.46 -29.81
CA ARG A 270 30.66 -32.12 -30.18
C ARG A 270 31.71 -32.24 -31.27
N GLU A 271 31.44 -31.71 -32.46
CA GLU A 271 32.45 -31.52 -33.51
C GLU A 271 32.14 -30.27 -34.38
N PRO A 272 33.12 -29.69 -35.09
CA PRO A 272 33.76 -28.45 -34.68
C PRO A 272 33.48 -27.24 -35.59
N LEU A 273 33.94 -26.07 -35.11
CA LEU A 273 34.07 -24.80 -35.83
C LEU A 273 34.76 -24.94 -37.21
N HIS A 274 34.17 -24.33 -38.24
CA HIS A 274 34.83 -23.43 -39.22
C HIS A 274 33.76 -22.71 -40.07
N GLU A 275 33.63 -21.39 -39.90
CA GLU A 275 34.28 -20.33 -40.68
C GLU A 275 33.70 -20.11 -42.10
N ARG A 276 33.09 -18.92 -42.21
CA ARG A 276 33.10 -17.96 -43.33
C ARG A 276 32.04 -18.02 -44.45
N ALA A 277 31.54 -16.79 -44.64
CA ALA A 277 31.21 -16.12 -45.89
C ALA A 277 29.75 -16.20 -46.37
N GLN A 278 29.01 -15.12 -46.08
CA GLN A 278 28.07 -14.55 -47.05
C GLN A 278 28.83 -14.14 -48.33
N PRO A 279 28.17 -14.01 -49.49
CA PRO A 279 27.52 -12.73 -49.77
C PRO A 279 26.12 -12.81 -50.42
N GLU A 280 25.40 -11.73 -50.17
CA GLU A 280 24.28 -11.09 -50.86
C GLU A 280 23.92 -11.53 -52.30
N ALA A 281 22.63 -11.55 -52.64
CA ALA A 281 21.96 -10.46 -53.39
C ALA A 281 20.66 -10.89 -54.12
N ARG A 282 19.59 -10.11 -53.86
CA ARG A 282 18.56 -9.55 -54.78
C ARG A 282 17.58 -10.45 -55.58
N LEU A 283 16.29 -10.20 -55.26
CA LEU A 283 15.14 -9.82 -56.12
C LEU A 283 14.77 -10.70 -57.33
N LEU A 284 13.49 -11.11 -57.39
CA LEU A 284 12.54 -10.63 -58.41
C LEU A 284 11.09 -11.04 -58.10
N LEU A 285 10.20 -10.04 -58.20
CA LEU A 285 8.75 -10.12 -58.38
C LEU A 285 8.43 -10.33 -59.87
N THR A 286 7.50 -11.23 -60.17
CA THR A 286 6.43 -11.27 -61.21
C THR A 286 5.93 -12.73 -61.26
N GLY A 287 4.68 -13.11 -61.48
CA GLY A 287 3.46 -12.48 -61.97
C GLY A 287 2.75 -13.53 -62.85
N ALA A 288 1.59 -14.03 -62.40
CA ALA A 288 0.50 -14.60 -63.20
C ALA A 288 -0.75 -14.68 -62.30
#